data_AF-A0A520MXJ1-F1
#
_entry.id   AF-A0A520MXJ1-F1
#
_cell.length_a   1.000
_cell.length_b   1.000
_cell.length_c   1.000
_cell.angle_alpha   90.00
_cell.angle_beta   90.00
_cell.angle_gamma   90.00
#
_symmetry.space_group_name_H-M   'P 1'
#
loop_
_entity.id
_entity.type
_entity.pdbx_description
1 polymer ?
#
loop_
_entity_poly.entity_id
_entity_poly.type
_entity_poly.pdbx_seq_one_letter_code
_entity_poly.pdbx_strand_id
1 'polypeptide(L)'
;MTVEEIRIVFVVYVSAILPLMLILFLRNKIPSWIPKFYFIIFLICAFGWELWFNFGILNGDSVNLRRSESLNFWLPQNINWILNSMADAGTISIGGLLLMWLFSKKNTEIFRQWSWGSFLILSIWCIGQNLFVEMFLYHDQLSLGKQLSWAPLSPLGQIYNPILFEFQNRTVMLQTQLPWVFTPFLIYYFSIKFNKK
;
A
#
# COMPACT_ATOMS: atom_id res chain seq x y z
N MET A 1 23.34 12.38 -0.16
CA MET A 1 21.95 12.08 -0.53
C MET A 1 21.69 12.59 -1.93
N THR A 2 21.26 11.74 -2.85
CA THR A 2 20.95 12.10 -4.24
C THR A 2 19.57 12.77 -4.33
N VAL A 3 19.26 13.40 -5.47
CA VAL A 3 17.93 13.98 -5.73
C VAL A 3 16.83 12.92 -5.68
N GLU A 4 17.14 11.71 -6.14
CA GLU A 4 16.21 10.57 -6.11
C GLU A 4 15.91 10.12 -4.68
N GLU A 5 16.93 10.05 -3.82
CA GLU A 5 16.75 9.71 -2.41
C GLU A 5 15.92 10.77 -1.66
N ILE A 6 16.17 12.06 -1.92
CA ILE A 6 15.36 13.16 -1.36
C ILE A 6 13.90 13.02 -1.79
N ARG A 7 13.66 12.74 -3.07
CA ARG A 7 12.30 12.53 -3.61
C ARG A 7 11.63 11.35 -2.90
N ILE A 8 12.32 10.24 -2.70
CA ILE A 8 11.77 9.07 -1.99
C ILE A 8 11.36 9.47 -0.57
N VAL A 9 12.27 10.07 0.20
CA VAL A 9 12.00 10.51 1.58
C VAL A 9 10.78 11.43 1.62
N PHE A 10 10.77 12.46 0.77
CA PHE A 10 9.67 13.41 0.70
C PHE A 10 8.32 12.74 0.38
N VAL A 11 8.28 11.90 -0.66
CA VAL A 11 7.04 11.22 -1.08
C VAL A 11 6.52 10.31 0.02
N VAL A 12 7.38 9.56 0.71
CA VAL A 12 6.97 8.67 1.81
C VAL A 12 6.34 9.45 2.96
N TYR A 13 7.00 10.50 3.43
CA TYR A 13 6.47 11.31 4.54
C TYR A 13 5.16 12.00 4.16
N VAL A 14 5.09 12.61 2.97
CA VAL A 14 3.88 13.31 2.53
C VAL A 14 2.73 12.32 2.35
N SER A 15 2.98 11.18 1.70
CA SER A 15 1.94 10.17 1.47
C SER A 15 1.43 9.54 2.76
N ALA A 16 2.28 9.41 3.78
CA ALA A 16 1.89 8.89 5.09
C ALA A 16 1.07 9.91 5.92
N ILE A 17 1.48 11.18 5.90
CA ILE A 17 0.93 12.21 6.80
C ILE A 17 -0.32 12.88 6.21
N LEU A 18 -0.33 13.16 4.90
CA LEU A 18 -1.41 13.91 4.25
C LEU A 18 -2.80 13.25 4.43
N PRO A 19 -2.98 11.93 4.24
CA PRO A 19 -4.27 11.28 4.46
C PRO A 19 -4.77 11.43 5.89
N LEU A 20 -3.88 11.32 6.89
CA LEU A 20 -4.23 11.54 8.29
C LEU A 20 -4.67 12.97 8.56
N MET A 21 -3.92 13.95 8.04
CA MET A 21 -4.28 15.36 8.15
C MET A 21 -5.66 15.61 7.54
N LEU A 22 -5.92 15.08 6.35
CA LEU A 22 -7.22 15.21 5.69
C LEU A 22 -8.36 14.56 6.50
N ILE A 23 -8.16 13.37 7.05
CA ILE A 23 -9.17 12.71 7.91
C ILE A 23 -9.47 13.58 9.14
N LEU A 24 -8.45 14.17 9.76
CA LEU A 24 -8.62 15.02 10.95
C LEU A 24 -9.33 16.33 10.62
N PHE A 25 -8.87 17.05 9.58
CA PHE A 25 -9.46 18.34 9.18
C PHE A 25 -10.87 18.20 8.60
N LEU A 26 -11.15 17.09 7.92
CA LEU A 26 -12.45 16.81 7.32
C LEU A 26 -13.34 15.92 8.19
N ARG A 27 -12.98 15.67 9.45
CA ARG A 27 -13.69 14.73 10.35
C ARG A 27 -15.21 14.96 10.42
N ASN A 28 -15.65 16.22 10.33
CA ASN A 28 -17.06 16.60 10.39
C ASN A 28 -17.77 16.53 9.02
N LYS A 29 -17.02 16.34 7.93
CA LYS A 29 -17.51 16.30 6.54
C LYS A 29 -17.46 14.88 5.93
N ILE A 30 -16.71 13.97 6.54
CA ILE A 30 -16.60 12.57 6.12
C ILE A 30 -17.50 11.68 6.99
N PRO A 31 -17.93 10.51 6.50
CA PRO A 31 -18.64 9.54 7.33
C PRO A 31 -17.86 9.16 8.59
N SER A 32 -18.56 9.05 9.72
CA SER A 32 -17.98 8.79 11.05
C SER A 32 -17.22 7.46 11.13
N TRP A 33 -17.49 6.51 10.23
CA TRP A 33 -16.81 5.23 10.16
C TRP A 33 -15.43 5.28 9.49
N ILE A 34 -15.12 6.35 8.72
CA ILE A 34 -13.87 6.47 7.94
C ILE A 34 -12.61 6.43 8.82
N PRO A 35 -12.51 7.14 9.96
CA PRO A 35 -11.31 7.06 10.81
C PRO A 35 -11.04 5.64 11.33
N LYS A 36 -12.10 4.94 11.77
CA LYS A 36 -11.99 3.55 12.22
C LYS A 36 -11.60 2.62 11.08
N PHE A 37 -12.20 2.81 9.91
CA PHE A 37 -11.86 2.06 8.71
C PHE A 37 -10.39 2.24 8.32
N TYR A 38 -9.91 3.48 8.22
CA TYR A 38 -8.50 3.79 7.95
C TYR A 38 -7.58 3.07 8.92
N PHE A 39 -7.88 3.15 10.23
CA PHE A 39 -7.06 2.51 11.25
C PHE A 39 -6.97 0.99 11.05
N ILE A 40 -8.07 0.32 10.69
CA ILE A 40 -8.08 -1.11 10.41
C ILE A 40 -7.27 -1.44 9.15
N ILE A 41 -7.39 -0.65 8.08
CA ILE A 41 -6.55 -0.85 6.89
C ILE A 41 -5.08 -0.64 7.21
N PHE A 42 -4.73 0.38 7.99
CA PHE A 42 -3.35 0.60 8.46
C PHE A 42 -2.79 -0.65 9.16
N LEU A 43 -3.55 -1.29 10.05
CA LEU A 43 -3.12 -2.54 10.68
C LEU A 43 -2.97 -3.69 9.68
N ILE A 44 -3.84 -3.76 8.66
CA ILE A 44 -3.74 -4.75 7.58
C ILE A 44 -2.47 -4.54 6.76
N CYS A 45 -2.12 -3.30 6.39
CA CYS A 45 -0.87 -3.02 5.66
C CYS A 45 0.35 -3.38 6.52
N ALA A 46 0.35 -2.90 7.78
CA ALA A 46 1.41 -3.14 8.76
C ALA A 46 1.72 -4.61 8.96
N PHE A 47 0.70 -5.40 9.32
CA PHE A 47 0.90 -6.81 9.67
C PHE A 47 0.76 -7.75 8.48
N GLY A 48 0.14 -7.30 7.39
CA GLY A 48 -0.06 -8.07 6.17
C GLY A 48 1.21 -8.16 5.32
N TRP A 49 2.03 -7.11 5.26
CA TRP A 49 3.30 -7.15 4.54
C TRP A 49 4.38 -6.19 5.04
N GLU A 50 4.06 -4.96 5.47
CA GLU A 50 5.09 -3.95 5.71
C GLU A 50 6.09 -4.36 6.80
N LEU A 51 5.63 -4.88 7.93
CA LEU A 51 6.51 -5.38 8.99
C LEU A 51 7.45 -6.48 8.47
N TRP A 52 6.90 -7.42 7.71
CA TRP A 52 7.65 -8.56 7.20
C TRP A 52 8.70 -8.14 6.17
N PHE A 53 8.29 -7.32 5.20
CA PHE A 53 9.16 -6.82 4.14
C PHE A 53 10.24 -5.87 4.66
N ASN A 54 9.93 -5.06 5.69
CA ASN A 54 10.91 -4.14 6.27
C ASN A 54 11.97 -4.88 7.08
N PHE A 55 11.56 -5.88 7.87
CA PHE A 55 12.47 -6.58 8.75
C PHE A 55 13.12 -7.82 8.13
N GLY A 56 12.65 -8.29 6.97
CA GLY A 56 13.18 -9.51 6.37
C GLY A 56 12.88 -10.74 7.23
N ILE A 57 11.74 -10.76 7.94
CA ILE A 57 11.49 -11.67 9.07
C ILE A 57 11.63 -13.14 8.68
N LEU A 58 11.12 -13.52 7.50
CA LEU A 58 11.09 -14.89 7.05
C LEU A 58 11.58 -14.99 5.59
N ASN A 59 12.82 -15.44 5.43
CA ASN A 59 13.46 -15.67 4.12
C ASN A 59 13.46 -14.44 3.20
N GLY A 60 13.86 -13.28 3.73
CA GLY A 60 14.07 -12.08 2.92
C GLY A 60 15.08 -11.13 3.55
N ASP A 61 15.51 -10.15 2.77
CA ASP A 61 16.45 -9.13 3.20
C ASP A 61 15.71 -7.99 3.91
N SER A 62 16.25 -7.56 5.06
CA SER A 62 15.77 -6.34 5.70
C SER A 62 15.91 -5.14 4.77
N VAL A 63 15.05 -4.14 4.94
CA VAL A 63 15.07 -2.92 4.13
C VAL A 63 16.41 -2.21 4.19
N ASN A 64 17.15 -2.34 5.31
CA ASN A 64 18.48 -1.75 5.47
C ASN A 64 19.52 -2.34 4.52
N LEU A 65 19.38 -3.61 4.15
CA LEU A 65 20.25 -4.28 3.17
C LEU A 65 19.85 -3.94 1.73
N ARG A 66 18.59 -3.56 1.52
CA ARG A 66 18.01 -3.31 0.19
C ARG A 66 18.16 -1.86 -0.28
N ARG A 67 18.67 -0.93 0.53
CA ARG A 67 18.82 0.50 0.18
C ARG A 67 20.12 1.10 0.72
N SER A 68 20.41 2.33 0.28
CA SER A 68 21.62 3.06 0.68
C SER A 68 21.63 3.44 2.17
N GLU A 69 22.81 3.69 2.71
CA GLU A 69 22.99 4.21 4.08
C GLU A 69 22.29 5.56 4.28
N SER A 70 22.30 6.42 3.25
CA SER A 70 21.60 7.71 3.31
C SER A 70 20.09 7.52 3.48
N LEU A 71 19.46 6.59 2.75
CA LEU A 71 18.04 6.29 2.94
C LEU A 71 17.78 5.62 4.30
N ASN A 72 18.69 4.76 4.78
CA ASN A 72 18.60 4.16 6.12
C ASN A 72 18.61 5.21 7.23
N PHE A 73 19.38 6.28 7.06
CA PHE A 73 19.45 7.38 8.02
C PHE A 73 18.14 8.19 8.07
N TRP A 74 17.59 8.56 6.91
CA TRP A 74 16.41 9.42 6.83
C TRP A 74 15.06 8.68 6.95
N LEU A 75 15.04 7.38 6.64
CA LEU A 75 13.87 6.52 6.82
C LEU A 75 14.25 5.29 7.64
N PRO A 76 14.63 5.40 8.92
CA PRO A 76 15.06 4.25 9.71
C PRO A 76 14.09 3.09 9.64
N GLN A 77 14.60 1.85 9.56
CA GLN A 77 13.76 0.64 9.44
C GLN A 77 12.62 0.58 10.45
N ASN A 78 12.87 0.98 11.71
CA ASN A 78 11.86 1.00 12.78
C ASN A 78 10.72 2.01 12.58
N ILE A 79 10.90 2.98 11.69
CA ILE A 79 9.93 4.02 11.32
C ILE A 79 9.32 3.71 9.94
N ASN A 80 10.12 3.19 9.00
CA ASN A 80 9.76 3.01 7.61
C ASN A 80 8.51 2.13 7.43
N TRP A 81 8.41 1.01 8.16
CA TRP A 81 7.24 0.13 8.07
C TRP A 81 5.95 0.83 8.49
N ILE A 82 6.01 1.74 9.48
CA ILE A 82 4.85 2.53 9.92
C ILE A 82 4.46 3.54 8.84
N LEU A 83 5.45 4.28 8.31
CA LEU A 83 5.21 5.31 7.29
C LEU A 83 4.64 4.71 6.01
N ASN A 84 5.21 3.62 5.51
CA ASN A 84 4.66 2.91 4.35
C ASN A 84 3.26 2.39 4.63
N SER A 85 3.02 1.78 5.80
CA SER A 85 1.67 1.29 6.16
C SER A 85 0.63 2.42 6.17
N MET A 86 1.01 3.61 6.64
CA MET A 86 0.18 4.81 6.61
C MET A 86 -0.06 5.30 5.19
N ALA A 87 1.00 5.37 4.37
CA ALA A 87 0.92 5.79 2.98
C ALA A 87 0.01 4.86 2.16
N ASP A 88 0.15 3.55 2.34
CA ASP A 88 -0.67 2.54 1.71
C ASP A 88 -2.13 2.66 2.17
N ALA A 89 -2.37 2.65 3.49
CA ALA A 89 -3.71 2.78 4.03
C ALA A 89 -4.41 4.06 3.52
N GLY A 90 -3.70 5.18 3.44
CA GLY A 90 -4.25 6.40 2.86
C GLY A 90 -4.55 6.28 1.38
N THR A 91 -3.57 5.86 0.59
CA THR A 91 -3.64 5.88 -0.87
C THR A 91 -4.62 4.84 -1.40
N ILE A 92 -4.47 3.57 -1.02
CA ILE A 92 -5.30 2.50 -1.58
C ILE A 92 -6.67 2.40 -0.94
N SER A 93 -6.84 2.79 0.34
CA SER A 93 -8.17 2.77 0.95
C SER A 93 -8.91 4.08 0.78
N ILE A 94 -8.43 5.22 1.30
CA ILE A 94 -9.19 6.47 1.21
C ILE A 94 -9.24 6.95 -0.24
N GLY A 95 -8.11 6.91 -0.96
CA GLY A 95 -8.08 7.19 -2.39
C GLY A 95 -8.96 6.20 -3.17
N GLY A 96 -8.88 4.91 -2.88
CA GLY A 96 -9.70 3.89 -3.52
C GLY A 96 -11.21 4.10 -3.32
N LEU A 97 -11.66 4.34 -2.08
CA LEU A 97 -13.06 4.65 -1.77
C LEU A 97 -13.52 5.93 -2.48
N LEU A 98 -12.68 6.96 -2.54
CA LEU A 98 -12.99 8.19 -3.26
C LEU A 98 -13.21 7.92 -4.76
N LEU A 99 -12.32 7.17 -5.39
CA LEU A 99 -12.46 6.81 -6.81
C LEU A 99 -13.69 5.94 -7.05
N MET A 100 -13.94 4.94 -6.20
CA MET A 100 -15.17 4.13 -6.27
C MET A 100 -16.42 5.01 -6.23
N TRP A 101 -16.48 5.97 -5.31
CA TRP A 101 -17.59 6.89 -5.17
C TRP A 101 -17.75 7.79 -6.40
N LEU A 102 -16.66 8.40 -6.88
CA LEU A 102 -16.69 9.29 -8.04
C LEU A 102 -17.12 8.55 -9.32
N PHE A 103 -16.50 7.40 -9.63
CA PHE A 103 -16.83 6.62 -10.82
C PHE A 103 -18.18 5.90 -10.74
N SER A 104 -18.71 5.69 -9.54
CA SER A 104 -20.08 5.22 -9.34
C SER A 104 -21.11 6.36 -9.30
N LYS A 105 -20.79 7.52 -9.90
CA LYS A 105 -21.67 8.71 -9.97
C LYS A 105 -22.15 9.19 -8.60
N LYS A 106 -21.26 9.12 -7.60
CA LYS A 106 -21.52 9.48 -6.20
C LYS A 106 -22.57 8.61 -5.50
N ASN A 107 -22.85 7.41 -6.02
CA ASN A 107 -23.76 6.45 -5.38
C ASN A 107 -23.15 5.91 -4.08
N THR A 108 -23.80 6.18 -2.94
CA THR A 108 -23.35 5.72 -1.61
C THR A 108 -23.76 4.27 -1.30
N GLU A 109 -24.69 3.69 -2.04
CA GLU A 109 -25.12 2.28 -1.87
C GLU A 109 -24.00 1.30 -2.16
N ILE A 110 -22.99 1.69 -2.94
CA ILE A 110 -21.81 0.85 -3.18
C ILE A 110 -21.07 0.52 -1.88
N PHE A 111 -21.20 1.35 -0.84
CA PHE A 111 -20.63 1.10 0.48
C PHE A 111 -21.59 0.39 1.44
N ARG A 112 -22.75 -0.05 0.97
CA ARG A 112 -23.74 -0.83 1.75
C ARG A 112 -23.92 -2.24 1.20
N GLN A 113 -23.68 -2.43 -0.09
CA GLN A 113 -23.77 -3.72 -0.76
C GLN A 113 -22.62 -3.91 -1.75
N TRP A 114 -22.26 -5.17 -1.98
CA TRP A 114 -21.18 -5.51 -2.89
C TRP A 114 -21.56 -5.21 -4.34
N SER A 115 -20.71 -4.48 -5.04
CA SER A 115 -20.81 -4.17 -6.47
C SER A 115 -19.52 -4.56 -7.17
N TRP A 116 -19.60 -5.51 -8.10
CA TRP A 116 -18.43 -5.93 -8.88
C TRP A 116 -17.81 -4.80 -9.70
N GLY A 117 -18.62 -3.84 -10.19
CA GLY A 117 -18.11 -2.67 -10.90
C GLY A 117 -17.27 -1.76 -9.99
N SER A 118 -17.74 -1.48 -8.78
CA SER A 118 -16.99 -0.67 -7.81
C SER A 118 -15.75 -1.42 -7.30
N PHE A 119 -15.85 -2.74 -7.13
CA PHE A 119 -14.70 -3.58 -6.79
C PHE A 119 -13.62 -3.57 -7.89
N LEU A 120 -14.01 -3.59 -9.16
CA LEU A 120 -13.06 -3.51 -10.28
C LEU A 120 -12.30 -2.18 -10.28
N ILE A 121 -12.99 -1.06 -10.04
CA ILE A 121 -12.37 0.28 -9.90
C ILE A 121 -11.31 0.26 -8.80
N LEU A 122 -11.65 -0.29 -7.63
CA LEU A 122 -10.72 -0.41 -6.51
C LEU A 122 -9.53 -1.30 -6.84
N SER A 123 -9.76 -2.44 -7.51
CA SER A 123 -8.70 -3.38 -7.87
C SER A 123 -7.72 -2.78 -8.87
N ILE A 124 -8.22 -2.08 -9.88
CA ILE A 124 -7.40 -1.34 -10.84
C ILE A 124 -6.57 -0.27 -10.11
N TRP A 125 -7.17 0.44 -9.15
CA TRP A 125 -6.46 1.45 -8.36
C TRP A 125 -5.33 0.84 -7.52
N CYS A 126 -5.60 -0.21 -6.74
CA CYS A 126 -4.58 -0.82 -5.88
C CYS A 126 -3.41 -1.39 -6.68
N ILE A 127 -3.69 -2.14 -7.75
CA ILE A 127 -2.65 -2.73 -8.59
C ILE A 127 -1.90 -1.62 -9.34
N GLY A 128 -2.61 -0.69 -9.98
CA GLY A 128 -2.00 0.40 -10.73
C GLY A 128 -1.11 1.31 -9.87
N GLN A 129 -1.53 1.60 -8.64
CA GLN A 129 -0.75 2.41 -7.71
C GLN A 129 0.53 1.68 -7.28
N ASN A 130 0.47 0.38 -6.99
CA ASN A 130 1.68 -0.38 -6.67
C ASN A 130 2.63 -0.46 -7.86
N LEU A 131 2.13 -0.73 -9.06
CA LEU A 131 2.95 -0.73 -10.28
C LEU A 131 3.69 0.60 -10.43
N PHE A 132 3.03 1.73 -10.17
CA PHE A 132 3.67 3.03 -10.20
C PHE A 132 4.76 3.18 -9.13
N VAL A 133 4.49 2.79 -7.88
CA VAL A 133 5.46 2.87 -6.79
C VAL A 133 6.67 1.97 -7.05
N GLU A 134 6.44 0.70 -7.39
CA GLU A 134 7.49 -0.27 -7.66
C GLU A 134 8.35 0.15 -8.85
N MET A 135 7.74 0.62 -9.93
CA MET A 135 8.50 0.99 -11.11
C MET A 135 9.20 2.34 -10.97
N PHE A 136 8.64 3.34 -10.29
CA PHE A 136 9.18 4.71 -10.35
C PHE A 136 9.75 5.24 -9.03
N LEU A 137 9.33 4.68 -7.89
CA LEU A 137 9.78 5.13 -6.57
C LEU A 137 10.75 4.13 -5.92
N TYR A 138 10.44 2.83 -6.00
CA TYR A 138 11.12 1.77 -5.26
C TYR A 138 11.82 0.74 -6.15
N HIS A 139 12.01 1.03 -7.43
CA HIS A 139 12.65 0.12 -8.37
C HIS A 139 13.97 -0.42 -7.81
N ASP A 140 14.82 0.46 -7.30
CA ASP A 140 16.10 0.03 -6.74
C ASP A 140 15.90 -0.87 -5.53
N GLN A 141 14.88 -0.69 -4.70
CA GLN A 141 14.67 -1.46 -3.47
C GLN A 141 13.99 -2.83 -3.68
N LEU A 142 13.32 -3.00 -4.82
CA LEU A 142 12.50 -4.17 -5.17
C LEU A 142 13.01 -4.90 -6.42
N SER A 143 14.20 -4.54 -6.90
CA SER A 143 14.85 -5.14 -8.07
C SER A 143 15.31 -6.57 -7.83
N LEU A 144 15.66 -7.27 -8.91
CA LEU A 144 16.29 -8.59 -8.86
C LEU A 144 17.49 -8.62 -7.92
N GLY A 145 17.57 -9.67 -7.10
CA GLY A 145 18.60 -9.84 -6.09
C GLY A 145 18.27 -9.24 -4.72
N LYS A 146 17.13 -8.54 -4.57
CA LYS A 146 16.66 -8.00 -3.28
C LYS A 146 15.47 -8.79 -2.79
N GLN A 147 15.71 -9.77 -1.93
CA GLN A 147 14.69 -10.75 -1.56
C GLN A 147 13.70 -10.14 -0.58
N LEU A 148 12.41 -10.19 -0.92
CA LEU A 148 11.35 -9.84 0.01
C LEU A 148 11.02 -11.02 0.93
N SER A 149 10.74 -10.71 2.19
CA SER A 149 10.26 -11.71 3.15
C SER A 149 8.94 -12.32 2.71
N TRP A 150 8.66 -13.54 3.13
CA TRP A 150 7.29 -14.03 3.21
C TRP A 150 6.44 -13.10 4.09
N ALA A 151 5.15 -12.96 3.76
CA ALA A 151 4.20 -12.22 4.59
C ALA A 151 2.78 -12.80 4.46
N PRO A 152 1.86 -12.52 5.41
CA PRO A 152 0.49 -13.02 5.34
C PRO A 152 -0.27 -12.66 4.05
N LEU A 153 -0.08 -11.47 3.51
CA LEU A 153 -0.67 -11.04 2.22
C LEU A 153 0.28 -11.22 1.03
N SER A 154 1.41 -11.90 1.24
CA SER A 154 2.32 -12.34 0.20
C SER A 154 2.81 -13.78 0.49
N PRO A 155 1.88 -14.75 0.56
CA PRO A 155 2.13 -16.04 1.20
C PRO A 155 3.02 -17.00 0.41
N LEU A 156 3.24 -16.75 -0.89
CA LEU A 156 4.14 -17.56 -1.70
C LEU A 156 5.62 -17.28 -1.38
N GLY A 157 5.91 -16.11 -0.79
CA GLY A 157 7.28 -15.70 -0.45
C GLY A 157 8.26 -15.89 -1.61
N GLN A 158 9.47 -16.33 -1.29
CA GLN A 158 10.48 -16.71 -2.29
C GLN A 158 10.26 -18.10 -2.90
N ILE A 159 9.29 -18.90 -2.41
CA ILE A 159 9.05 -20.27 -2.92
C ILE A 159 8.56 -20.20 -4.37
N TYR A 160 7.69 -19.23 -4.68
CA TYR A 160 7.21 -19.00 -6.03
C TYR A 160 7.04 -17.49 -6.28
N ASN A 161 8.07 -16.91 -6.91
CA ASN A 161 8.12 -15.48 -7.22
C ASN A 161 8.60 -15.24 -8.67
N PRO A 162 7.80 -15.62 -9.68
CA PRO A 162 8.15 -15.35 -11.07
C PRO A 162 8.14 -13.84 -11.38
N ILE A 163 8.93 -13.45 -12.37
CA ILE A 163 8.79 -12.14 -13.04
C ILE A 163 7.47 -12.17 -13.81
N LEU A 164 6.59 -11.20 -13.55
CA LEU A 164 5.33 -11.03 -14.27
C LEU A 164 5.56 -10.32 -15.60
N PHE A 165 6.34 -9.24 -15.58
CA PHE A 165 6.77 -8.52 -16.76
C PHE A 165 7.99 -7.64 -16.46
N GLU A 166 8.60 -7.13 -17.53
CA GLU A 166 9.73 -6.21 -17.48
C GLU A 166 9.48 -5.02 -18.39
N PHE A 167 9.87 -3.82 -17.95
CA PHE A 167 9.78 -2.60 -18.73
C PHE A 167 10.98 -1.69 -18.42
N GLN A 168 11.77 -1.33 -19.44
CA GLN A 168 12.97 -0.48 -19.30
C GLN A 168 13.93 -0.97 -18.19
N ASN A 169 14.24 -2.27 -18.18
CA ASN A 169 15.04 -2.94 -17.15
C ASN A 169 14.44 -2.92 -15.74
N ARG A 170 13.16 -2.59 -15.60
CA ARG A 170 12.43 -2.65 -14.33
C ARG A 170 11.54 -3.87 -14.34
N THR A 171 11.81 -4.77 -13.41
CA THR A 171 11.07 -6.02 -13.24
C THR A 171 9.94 -5.84 -12.25
N VAL A 172 8.78 -6.39 -12.58
CA VAL A 172 7.67 -6.56 -11.64
C VAL A 172 7.53 -8.05 -11.33
N MET A 173 7.51 -8.39 -10.05
CA MET A 173 7.49 -9.77 -9.59
C MET A 173 6.13 -10.14 -8.98
N LEU A 174 5.78 -11.42 -8.93
CA LEU A 174 4.49 -11.84 -8.38
C LEU A 174 4.35 -11.44 -6.91
N GLN A 175 5.40 -11.68 -6.11
CA GLN A 175 5.41 -11.43 -4.67
C GLN A 175 5.11 -9.96 -4.33
N THR A 176 5.62 -9.01 -5.12
CA THR A 176 5.37 -7.58 -4.93
C THR A 176 3.93 -7.18 -5.24
N GLN A 177 3.21 -7.96 -6.06
CA GLN A 177 1.81 -7.69 -6.42
C GLN A 177 0.79 -8.34 -5.48
N LEU A 178 1.12 -9.45 -4.82
CA LEU A 178 0.16 -10.23 -4.02
C LEU A 178 -0.61 -9.38 -2.99
N PRO A 179 0.03 -8.49 -2.19
CA PRO A 179 -0.70 -7.64 -1.26
C PRO A 179 -1.78 -6.80 -1.94
N TRP A 180 -1.50 -6.28 -3.14
CA TRP A 180 -2.36 -5.38 -3.88
C TRP A 180 -3.49 -6.09 -4.63
N VAL A 181 -3.36 -7.40 -4.85
CA VAL A 181 -4.43 -8.25 -5.36
C VAL A 181 -5.40 -8.64 -4.24
N PHE A 182 -4.91 -8.94 -3.04
CA PHE A 182 -5.76 -9.36 -1.92
C PHE A 182 -6.42 -8.18 -1.19
N THR A 183 -5.71 -7.07 -1.00
CA THR A 183 -6.17 -5.95 -0.18
C THR A 183 -7.46 -5.27 -0.68
N PRO A 184 -7.74 -5.15 -2.00
CA PRO A 184 -9.04 -4.67 -2.50
C PRO A 184 -10.24 -5.40 -1.90
N PHE A 185 -10.15 -6.74 -1.73
CA PHE A 185 -11.23 -7.52 -1.14
C PHE A 185 -11.47 -7.11 0.32
N LEU A 186 -10.39 -6.94 1.08
CA LEU A 186 -10.44 -6.52 2.48
C LEU A 186 -10.98 -5.10 2.63
N ILE A 187 -10.44 -4.15 1.86
CA ILE A 187 -10.90 -2.76 1.82
C ILE A 187 -12.40 -2.73 1.53
N TYR A 188 -12.85 -3.42 0.49
CA TYR A 188 -14.25 -3.33 0.11
C TYR A 188 -15.17 -3.97 1.16
N TYR A 189 -14.80 -5.15 1.67
CA TYR A 189 -15.50 -5.83 2.75
C TYR A 189 -15.63 -4.94 4.01
N PHE A 190 -14.54 -4.35 4.48
CA PHE A 190 -14.55 -3.52 5.69
C PHE A 190 -15.31 -2.21 5.49
N SER A 191 -15.29 -1.63 4.29
CA SER A 191 -16.07 -0.43 3.99
C SER A 191 -17.57 -0.70 4.14
N ILE A 192 -18.07 -1.84 3.62
CA ILE A 192 -19.46 -2.26 3.78
C ILE A 192 -19.79 -2.56 5.23
N LYS A 193 -18.91 -3.32 5.92
CA LYS A 193 -19.13 -3.74 7.31
C LYS A 193 -19.22 -2.56 8.26
N PHE A 194 -18.42 -1.51 8.06
CA PHE A 194 -18.42 -0.34 8.94
C PHE A 194 -19.48 0.71 8.58
N ASN A 195 -19.96 0.75 7.34
CA ASN A 195 -21.08 1.60 6.96
C ASN A 195 -22.43 1.04 7.46
N LYS A 196 -22.58 -0.28 7.57
CA LYS A 196 -23.81 -0.94 8.08
C LYS A 196 -24.05 -0.78 9.58
N LYS A 197 -23.10 -0.23 10.34
CA LYS A 197 -23.20 0.03 11.78
C LYS A 197 -23.40 1.51 12.03
#